data_AF-A0A2H0A7H0-F1
#
_entry.id   AF-A0A2H0A7H0-F1
#
_cell.length_a   1.000
_cell.length_b   1.000
_cell.length_c   1.000
_cell.angle_alpha   90.00
_cell.angle_beta   90.00
_cell.angle_gamma   90.00
#
_symmetry.space_group_name_H-M   'P 1'
#
loop_
_entity.id
_entity.type
_entity.pdbx_description
1 polymer ?
#
loop_
_entity_poly.entity_id
_entity_poly.type
_entity_poly.pdbx_seq_one_letter_code
_entity_poly.pdbx_strand_id
1 'polypeptide(L)' 'MEFWDKKTECMSRDELQQIQRERLQATLNRVYKNVRHYRKIFKEVDFMPEDLRAFADFQRLPFINRRDLSQNYPY' A
#
# COMPACT_ATOMS: atom_id res chain seq x y z
N MET A 1 0.26 4.35 -32.29
CA MET A 1 -0.01 4.84 -30.93
C MET A 1 1.35 5.09 -30.30
N GLU A 2 1.66 6.34 -29.97
CA GLU A 2 2.94 6.71 -29.35
C GLU A 2 2.75 6.70 -27.83
N PHE A 3 3.61 5.97 -27.12
CA PHE A 3 3.56 5.85 -25.65
C PHE A 3 4.48 6.90 -25.03
N TRP A 4 4.05 7.56 -23.96
CA TRP A 4 4.81 8.63 -23.29
C TRP A 4 6.01 8.06 -22.51
N ASP A 5 5.78 6.99 -21.76
CA ASP A 5 6.81 6.18 -21.10
C ASP A 5 6.66 4.72 -21.54
N LYS A 6 7.18 4.43 -22.73
CA LYS A 6 7.14 3.09 -23.32
C LYS A 6 7.69 2.00 -22.41
N LYS A 7 8.68 2.30 -21.56
CA LYS A 7 9.27 1.31 -20.66
C LYS A 7 8.28 0.88 -19.59
N THR A 8 7.57 1.83 -18.98
CA THR A 8 6.58 1.53 -17.93
C THR A 8 5.26 1.04 -18.53
N GLU A 9 4.81 1.66 -19.62
CA GLU A 9 3.51 1.36 -20.25
C GLU A 9 3.48 0.01 -20.99
N CYS A 10 4.63 -0.46 -21.49
CA CYS A 10 4.73 -1.74 -22.20
C CYS A 10 5.48 -2.82 -21.40
N MET A 11 5.68 -2.63 -20.09
CA MET A 11 6.40 -3.61 -19.28
C MET A 11 5.65 -4.94 -19.18
N SER A 12 6.39 -6.02 -18.94
CA SER A 12 5.77 -7.33 -18.73
C SER A 12 4.96 -7.35 -17.43
N ARG A 13 3.99 -8.27 -17.34
CA ARG A 13 3.17 -8.40 -16.11
C ARG A 13 4.02 -8.72 -14.88
N ASP A 14 5.08 -9.50 -15.03
CA ASP A 14 5.95 -9.91 -13.93
C ASP A 14 6.78 -8.73 -13.41
N GLU A 15 7.35 -7.92 -14.31
CA GLU A 15 8.06 -6.70 -13.93
C GLU A 15 7.11 -5.68 -13.27
N LEU A 16 5.88 -5.55 -13.77
CA LEU A 16 4.87 -4.67 -13.20
C LEU A 16 4.49 -5.09 -11.77
N GLN A 17 4.26 -6.39 -11.56
CA GLN A 17 3.97 -6.93 -10.24
C GLN A 17 5.13 -6.74 -9.27
N GLN A 18 6.37 -6.89 -9.73
CA GLN A 18 7.56 -6.65 -8.91
C GLN A 18 7.60 -5.20 -8.42
N ILE A 19 7.46 -4.23 -9.33
CA ILE A 19 7.47 -2.80 -8.96
C ILE A 19 6.30 -2.45 -8.05
N GLN A 20 5.10 -2.97 -8.32
CA GLN A 20 3.93 -2.75 -7.47
C GLN A 20 4.17 -3.25 -6.05
N ARG A 21 4.75 -4.44 -5.90
CA ARG A 21 5.08 -5.02 -4.59
C ARG A 21 6.10 -4.18 -3.83
N GLU A 22 7.20 -3.79 -4.48
CA GLU A 22 8.24 -2.96 -3.85
C GLU A 22 7.67 -1.61 -3.39
N ARG A 23 6.90 -0.95 -4.25
CA ARG A 23 6.28 0.34 -3.92
C ARG A 23 5.22 0.21 -2.83
N LEU A 24 4.45 -0.88 -2.85
CA LEU A 24 3.46 -1.16 -1.81
C LEU A 24 4.16 -1.34 -0.45
N GLN A 25 5.21 -2.15 -0.39
CA GLN A 25 5.94 -2.37 0.86
C GLN A 25 6.60 -1.09 1.39
N ALA A 26 7.18 -0.27 0.51
CA ALA A 26 7.72 1.04 0.88
C ALA A 26 6.62 1.97 1.42
N THR A 27 5.45 1.98 0.80
CA THR A 27 4.28 2.75 1.24
C THR A 27 3.80 2.31 2.62
N LEU A 28 3.62 1.00 2.83
CA LEU A 28 3.17 0.43 4.10
C LEU A 28 4.15 0.76 5.24
N ASN A 29 5.45 0.62 4.99
CA ASN A 29 6.49 1.01 5.93
C ASN A 29 6.42 2.49 6.28
N ARG A 30 6.25 3.36 5.27
CA ARG A 30 6.15 4.81 5.48
C ARG A 30 4.93 5.17 6.32
N VAL A 31 3.75 4.63 6.01
CA VAL A 31 2.52 4.98 6.76
C VAL A 31 2.53 4.41 8.17
N TYR A 32 3.04 3.19 8.37
CA TYR A 32 3.19 2.59 9.69
C TYR A 32 4.10 3.43 10.61
N LYS A 33 5.22 3.91 10.05
CA LYS A 33 6.18 4.75 10.79
C LYS A 33 5.65 6.15 11.06
N ASN A 34 5.00 6.79 10.09
CA ASN A 34 4.73 8.24 10.17
C ASN A 34 3.29 8.61 10.55
N VAL A 35 2.32 7.69 10.43
CA VAL A 35 0.91 8.02 10.61
C VAL A 35 0.29 7.16 11.71
N ARG A 36 -0.16 7.82 12.79
CA ARG A 36 -0.74 7.16 13.96
C ARG A 36 -1.97 6.31 13.62
N HIS A 37 -2.81 6.80 12.70
CA HIS A 37 -4.03 6.09 12.30
C HIS A 37 -3.73 4.73 11.66
N TYR A 38 -2.87 4.69 10.63
CA TYR A 38 -2.47 3.44 9.99
C TYR A 38 -1.75 2.50 10.96
N ARG A 39 -0.89 3.03 11.83
CA ARG A 39 -0.25 2.23 12.87
C ARG A 39 -1.27 1.56 13.81
N LYS A 40 -2.38 2.24 14.13
CA LYS A 40 -3.46 1.69 14.96
C LYS A 40 -4.17 0.55 14.22
N ILE A 41 -4.57 0.77 12.97
CA ILE A 41 -5.21 -0.26 12.13
C ILE A 41 -4.34 -1.51 12.03
N PHE A 42 -3.05 -1.33 11.76
CA PHE A 42 -2.11 -2.44 11.57
C PHE A 42 -1.99 -3.29 12.84
N LYS A 43 -2.02 -2.66 14.02
CA LYS A 43 -2.05 -3.38 15.30
C LYS A 43 -3.37 -4.09 15.56
N GLU A 44 -4.50 -3.53 15.14
CA GLU A 44 -5.83 -4.14 15.32
C GLU A 44 -6.00 -5.42 14.51
N VAL A 45 -5.34 -5.52 13.35
CA VAL A 45 -5.38 -6.72 12.47
C VAL A 45 -4.12 -7.59 12.55
N ASP A 46 -3.26 -7.34 13.55
CA ASP A 46 -1.98 -8.01 13.75
C ASP A 46 -1.16 -8.16 12.45
N PHE A 47 -0.92 -7.02 11.81
CA PHE A 47 -0.23 -6.92 10.53
C PHE A 47 0.99 -6.00 10.65
N MET A 48 2.16 -6.51 10.33
CA MET A 48 3.38 -5.72 10.18
C MET A 48 3.73 -5.53 8.69
N PRO A 49 4.34 -4.40 8.29
CA PRO A 49 4.78 -4.19 6.90
C PRO A 49 5.64 -5.33 6.34
N GLU A 50 6.40 -6.01 7.19
CA GLU A 50 7.25 -7.16 6.87
C GLU A 50 6.44 -8.44 6.53
N ASP A 51 5.16 -8.50 6.90
CA ASP A 51 4.29 -9.65 6.61
C ASP A 51 3.78 -9.67 5.15
N LEU A 52 3.97 -8.59 4.40
CA LEU A 52 3.60 -8.52 2.99
C LEU A 52 4.57 -9.36 2.14
N ARG A 53 4.21 -10.61 1.84
CA ARG A 53 4.99 -11.51 0.96
C ARG A 53 4.32 -11.70 -0.40
N ALA A 54 2.99 -11.64 -0.43
CA ALA A 54 2.16 -11.74 -1.62
C ALA A 54 1.05 -10.67 -1.63
N PHE A 55 0.48 -10.41 -2.81
CA PHE A 55 -0.67 -9.49 -2.94
C PHE A 55 -1.89 -9.94 -2.13
N ALA A 56 -2.03 -11.25 -1.85
CA ALA A 56 -3.10 -11.77 -1.01
C ALA A 56 -2.99 -11.27 0.44
N ASP A 57 -1.78 -11.06 0.97
CA ASP A 57 -1.57 -10.59 2.34
C ASP A 57 -2.11 -9.16 2.53
N PHE A 58 -2.10 -8.35 1.45
CA PHE A 58 -2.64 -7.00 1.45
C PHE A 58 -4.17 -6.98 1.69
N GLN A 59 -4.89 -8.05 1.36
CA GLN A 59 -6.34 -8.16 1.58
C GLN A 59 -6.72 -8.23 3.07
N ARG A 60 -5.75 -8.49 3.96
CA ARG A 60 -5.96 -8.47 5.42
C ARG A 60 -6.19 -7.05 5.96
N LEU A 61 -5.73 -6.03 5.23
CA LEU A 61 -5.91 -4.64 5.63
C LEU A 61 -7.32 -4.16 5.29
N PRO A 62 -8.02 -3.50 6.22
CA PRO A 62 -9.34 -2.96 5.95
C PRO A 62 -9.27 -1.76 4.99
N PHE A 63 -10.36 -1.50 4.29
CA PHE A 63 -10.51 -0.29 3.51
C PHE A 63 -10.66 0.94 4.41
N ILE A 64 -10.06 2.05 4.00
CA ILE A 64 -10.29 3.35 4.62
C ILE A 64 -11.60 3.91 4.08
N ASN A 65 -12.50 4.27 4.99
CA ASN A 65 -13.78 4.87 4.65
C ASN A 65 -13.78 6.37 4.97
N ARG A 66 -14.85 7.07 4.55
CA ARG A 66 -14.99 8.52 4.78
C ARG A 66 -14.99 8.89 6.26
N ARG A 67 -15.57 8.05 7.12
CA ARG A 67 -15.63 8.29 8.57
C ARG A 67 -14.24 8.27 9.18
N ASP A 68 -13.38 7.35 8.75
CA ASP A 68 -11.99 7.27 9.20
C ASP A 68 -11.25 8.59 8.89
N LEU A 69 -11.45 9.15 7.69
CA LEU A 69 -10.87 10.44 7.32
C LEU A 69 -11.39 11.57 8.20
N SER A 70 -12.71 11.64 8.43
CA SER A 70 -13.31 12.66 9.30
C SER A 70 -12.84 12.56 10.76
N GLN A 71 -12.61 11.36 11.28
CA GLN A 71 -12.13 11.14 12.64
C GLN A 71 -10.65 11.50 12.85
N ASN A 72 -9.85 11.51 11.78
CA ASN A 72 -8.43 11.88 11.83
C ASN A 72 -8.16 13.30 11.31
N TYR A 73 -9.19 14.08 10.97
CA TYR A 73 -9.04 15.50 10.62
C TYR A 73 -8.33 16.26 11.77
N PRO A 74 -7.44 17.24 11.51
CA PRO A 74 -7.12 17.88 10.22
C PRO A 74 -5.90 17.34 9.45
N TYR A 75 -5.19 16.33 9.96
CA TYR A 75 -3.91 15.88 9.41
C TYR A 75 -3.86 14.39 9.08
#